data_AF-A0A378Y754-F1
#
_entry.id   AF-A0A378Y754-F1
#
_cell.length_a   1.000
_cell.length_b   1.000
_cell.length_c   1.000
_cell.angle_alpha   90.00
_cell.angle_beta   90.00
_cell.angle_gamma   90.00
#
_symmetry.space_group_name_H-M   'P 1'
#
loop_
_entity.id
_entity.type
_entity.pdbx_description
1 polymer ?
#
loop_
_entity_poly.entity_id
_entity_poly.type
_entity_poly.pdbx_seq_one_letter_code
_entity_poly.pdbx_strand_id
1 'polypeptide(L)' 'MLVVHGVDDRRAPIDRVREWARTASVDFRAYPDAGHDLLHEPVHAEVTADIAEWVSAHCGTG' A
#
# COMPACT_ATOMS: atom_id res chain seq x y z
N MET A 1 1.21 0.41 11.17
CA MET A 1 1.61 -0.53 10.10
C MET A 1 1.05 0.02 8.81
N LEU A 2 1.84 0.07 7.74
CA LEU A 2 1.39 0.47 6.42
C LEU A 2 1.01 -0.74 5.58
N VAL A 3 -0.15 -0.66 4.93
CA VAL A 3 -0.63 -1.62 3.93
C VAL A 3 -0.81 -0.87 2.62
N VAL A 4 -0.13 -1.33 1.58
CA VAL A 4 -0.23 -0.82 0.21
C VAL A 4 -0.89 -1.87 -0.67
N HIS A 5 -1.82 -1.46 -1.54
CA HIS A 5 -2.54 -2.40 -2.41
C HIS A 5 -2.90 -1.79 -3.76
N GLY A 6 -2.85 -2.59 -4.83
CA GLY A 6 -3.30 -2.17 -6.16
C GLY A 6 -4.80 -2.31 -6.32
N VAL A 7 -5.48 -1.27 -6.84
CA VAL A 7 -6.94 -1.31 -7.07
C VAL A 7 -7.30 -2.37 -8.11
N ASP A 8 -6.41 -2.59 -9.09
CA ASP A 8 -6.61 -3.54 -10.19
C ASP A 8 -6.04 -4.94 -9.90
N ASP A 9 -5.76 -5.26 -8.63
CA ASP A 9 -5.30 -6.60 -8.24
C ASP A 9 -6.41 -7.65 -8.47
N ARG A 10 -6.26 -8.40 -9.56
CA ARG A 10 -7.15 -9.51 -9.94
C ARG A 10 -6.94 -10.77 -9.09
N ARG A 11 -5.78 -10.92 -8.43
CA ARG A 11 -5.45 -12.09 -7.60
C ARG A 11 -6.02 -11.92 -6.19
N ALA A 12 -5.95 -10.71 -5.64
CA ALA A 12 -6.49 -10.36 -4.34
C ALA A 12 -7.37 -9.10 -4.44
N PRO A 13 -8.70 -9.26 -4.58
CA PRO A 13 -9.60 -8.12 -4.70
C PRO A 13 -9.48 -7.15 -3.51
N ILE A 14 -9.34 -5.85 -3.83
CA ILE A 14 -9.07 -4.80 -2.85
C ILE A 14 -10.15 -4.69 -1.75
N ASP A 15 -11.40 -5.05 -2.04
CA ASP A 15 -12.51 -4.90 -1.09
C ASP A 15 -12.27 -5.65 0.22
N ARG A 16 -11.72 -6.88 0.14
CA ARG A 16 -11.41 -7.70 1.31
C ARG A 16 -10.27 -7.11 2.13
N VAL A 17 -9.23 -6.63 1.45
CA VAL A 17 -8.07 -5.99 2.10
C VAL A 17 -8.50 -4.69 2.78
N ARG A 18 -9.33 -3.88 2.12
CA ARG A 18 -9.87 -2.63 2.65
C ARG A 18 -10.76 -2.85 3.86
N GLU A 19 -11.59 -3.90 3.84
CA GLU A 19 -12.42 -4.26 4.99
C GLU A 19 -11.58 -4.67 6.20
N TRP A 20 -10.61 -5.56 5.98
CA TRP A 20 -9.69 -5.95 7.03
C TRP A 20 -8.88 -4.77 7.57
N ALA A 21 -8.36 -3.89 6.71
CA ALA A 21 -7.58 -2.73 7.12
C ALA A 21 -8.36 -1.80 8.07
N ARG A 22 -9.67 -1.62 7.84
CA ARG A 22 -10.54 -0.86 8.76
C ARG A 22 -10.63 -1.51 10.14
N THR A 23 -10.68 -2.84 10.22
CA THR A 23 -10.74 -3.57 11.49
C THR A 23 -9.40 -3.58 12.23
N ALA A 24 -8.29 -3.56 11.49
CA ALA A 24 -6.94 -3.62 12.05
C ALA A 24 -6.40 -2.23 12.48
N SER A 25 -7.11 -1.14 12.19
CA SER A 25 -6.69 0.23 12.47
C SER A 25 -5.29 0.55 11.92
N VAL A 26 -5.04 0.14 10.67
CA VAL A 26 -3.75 0.32 9.96
C VAL A 26 -3.84 1.45 8.94
N ASP A 27 -2.69 2.00 8.57
CA ASP A 27 -2.60 2.94 7.45
C ASP A 27 -2.75 2.14 6.15
N PHE A 28 -3.75 2.50 5.34
CA PHE A 28 -4.04 1.82 4.08
C PHE A 28 -3.92 2.80 2.91
N ARG A 29 -3.08 2.48 1.94
CA ARG A 29 -2.90 3.24 0.69
C ARG A 29 -3.22 2.36 -0.52
N ALA A 30 -4.01 2.89 -1.43
CA ALA A 30 -4.47 2.17 -2.61
C ALA A 30 -4.01 2.90 -3.88
N TYR A 31 -3.50 2.14 -4.85
CA TYR A 31 -2.97 2.68 -6.11
C TYR A 31 -3.93 2.34 -7.26
N PRO A 32 -4.57 3.34 -7.90
CA PRO A 32 -5.65 3.11 -8.88
C PRO A 32 -5.22 2.39 -10.15
N ASP A 33 -3.96 2.55 -10.59
CA ASP A 33 -3.44 2.00 -11.85
C ASP A 33 -2.39 0.89 -11.61
N ALA A 34 -2.64 0.03 -10.63
CA ALA A 34 -1.67 -0.99 -10.24
C ALA A 34 -2.32 -2.33 -9.87
N GLY A 35 -1.67 -3.41 -10.29
CA GLY A 35 -2.08 -4.78 -10.01
C GLY A 35 -1.50 -5.33 -8.71
N HIS A 36 -1.26 -6.65 -8.69
CA HIS A 36 -0.81 -7.37 -7.50
C HIS A 36 0.60 -6.98 -7.04
N ASP A 37 1.50 -6.72 -7.98
CA ASP A 37 2.92 -6.51 -7.70
C ASP A 37 3.32 -5.05 -7.96
N LEU A 38 2.99 -4.19 -6.99
CA LEU A 38 3.17 -2.73 -7.09
C LEU A 38 4.59 -2.30 -7.48
N LEU A 39 5.61 -3.07 -7.09
CA LEU A 39 7.02 -2.73 -7.34
C LEU A 39 7.47 -3.09 -8.76
N HIS A 40 6.68 -3.87 -9.50
CA HIS A 40 6.89 -4.18 -10.92
C HIS A 40 5.96 -3.40 -11.85
N GLU A 41 5.07 -2.58 -11.30
CA GLU A 41 4.16 -1.71 -12.05
C GLU A 41 4.76 -0.31 -12.24
N PRO A 42 4.20 0.53 -13.15
CA PRO A 42 4.65 1.90 -13.36
C PRO A 42 4.65 2.76 -12.09
N VAL A 43 3.79 2.43 -11.12
CA VAL A 43 3.67 3.13 -9.83
C VAL A 43 4.81 2.83 -8.85
N HIS A 44 5.76 1.94 -9.17
CA HIS A 44 6.81 1.49 -8.22
C HIS A 44 7.58 2.65 -7.56
N ALA A 45 7.86 3.72 -8.30
CA ALA A 45 8.58 4.88 -7.79
C ALA A 45 7.76 5.65 -6.74
N GLU A 46 6.47 5.85 -7.01
CA GLU A 46 5.52 6.47 -6.08
C GLU A 46 5.35 5.60 -4.82
N VAL A 47 5.11 4.30 -5.01
CA VAL A 47 4.95 3.32 -3.91
C VAL A 47 6.19 3.30 -3.01
N THR A 48 7.39 3.36 -3.60
CA THR A 48 8.65 3.36 -2.85
C THR A 48 8.83 4.66 -2.05
N ALA A 49 8.52 5.81 -2.65
CA ALA A 49 8.60 7.10 -1.97
C ALA A 49 7.63 7.15 -0.77
N ASP A 50 6.41 6.68 -0.98
CA ASP A 50 5.36 6.58 0.03
C ASP A 50 5.75 5.70 1.22
N ILE A 51 6.37 4.54 0.96
CA ILE A 51 6.88 3.65 1.99
C ILE A 51 8.03 4.34 2.76
N ALA A 52 8.97 4.97 2.06
CA ALA A 52 10.11 5.65 2.68
C ALA A 52 9.66 6.80 3.58
N GLU A 53 8.67 7.58 3.14
CA GLU A 53 8.05 8.63 3.95
C GLU A 53 7.39 8.05 5.20
N TRP A 54 6.59 6.98 5.05
CA TRP A 54 5.92 6.35 6.19
C TRP A 54 6.93 5.81 7.20
N VAL A 55 7.99 5.14 6.74
CA VAL A 55 9.08 4.64 7.60
C VAL A 55 9.77 5.79 8.32
N SER A 56 10.07 6.89 7.64
CA SER A 56 10.72 8.06 8.25
C SER A 56 9.86 8.67 9.35
N ALA A 57 8.53 8.74 9.14
CA ALA A 57 7.58 9.29 10.10
C ALA A 57 7.30 8.37 11.30
N HIS A 58 7.36 7.04 11.12
CA HIS A 58 6.87 6.09 12.12
C HIS A 58 7.94 5.21 12.76
N CYS A 59 9.10 5.05 12.11
CA CYS A 59 10.18 4.22 12.62
C CYS A 59 11.29 5.01 13.30
N GLY A 60 11.27 6.35 13.26
CA GLY A 60 12.25 7.20 13.92
C GLY A 60 13.68 6.91 13.47
N THR A 61 14.23 7.75 12.60
CA THR A 61 15.69 7.89 12.50
C THR A 61 16.21 8.58 13.76
N GLY A 62 16.22 7.85 14.88
CA GLY A 62 16.89 8.21 16.13
C GLY A 62 18.29 7.63 16.18
#